data_AF-F4Q2F2-F1
#
_entry.id   AF-F4Q2F2-F1
#
_cell.length_a   1.000
_cell.length_b   1.000
_cell.length_c   1.000
_cell.angle_alpha   90.00
_cell.angle_beta   90.00
_cell.angle_gamma   90.00
#
_symmetry.space_group_name_H-M   'P 1'
#
loop_
_entity.id
_entity.type
_entity.pdbx_description
1 polymer ?
#
loop_
_entity_poly.entity_id
_entity_poly.type
_entity_poly.pdbx_seq_one_letter_code
_entity_poly.pdbx_strand_id
1 'polypeptide(L)'
;MTSHYSSKHYLVDGQTLPIDQLNSAIWLSQFYQLKPAVTNENNTLNSSITQFIFPEVTSIFIGGGAPATRNPGINPLDYFNSTYPKCTSLVFWNDNRVTEIPVYFNQAFPNLKTFQQQFPNLQNLTILSLSISPNQVLTIQVDSPLISLSHTKIYSDSDPTDDDIYSDNWNSGEPSGGFINPIFSYPNSIKSLQGLYFNNNFSGTIPSNFFAMNPNIREFAVAYNPFIQGIIGEESCHVNILSITNTSISSVPDCWWCFYDGIKNKNFATSLTKPSSIDCPGPQLKSTELFSVNQSVTIVGNNIGWGDFYLDLVVANRIVVGNHFKIPRGTTQYVQVVFSVRPNIWAPVNVTCIDFSVNNVTLDLQTNQEMIVNYDYATPKYPPNVNVGNSLQSLQSINSKYCFTGCQAIYTIPSPFNFDTMMDINFFTSLQSQSFVDSSIIIIKGK
;
A
#
# COMPACT_ATOMS: atom_id res chain seq x y z
N MET A 1 1.06 -35.55 3.16
CA MET A 1 2.33 -35.23 3.84
C MET A 1 2.80 -33.89 3.31
N THR A 2 2.61 -32.83 4.08
CA THR A 2 2.99 -31.46 3.73
C THR A 2 4.30 -31.11 4.43
N SER A 3 5.31 -30.66 3.70
CA SER A 3 6.59 -30.22 4.26
C SER A 3 6.49 -28.76 4.73
N HIS A 4 6.54 -28.55 6.05
CA HIS A 4 6.77 -27.21 6.59
C HIS A 4 8.20 -26.76 6.30
N TYR A 5 8.35 -25.66 5.55
CA TYR A 5 9.61 -24.93 5.50
C TYR A 5 9.76 -24.13 6.81
N SER A 6 10.68 -24.56 7.67
CA SER A 6 11.08 -23.84 8.86
C SER A 6 12.14 -22.78 8.51
N SER A 7 11.85 -21.52 8.83
CA SER A 7 12.78 -20.39 8.71
C SER A 7 13.86 -20.44 9.80
N LYS A 8 14.83 -21.33 9.61
CA LYS A 8 15.98 -21.45 10.53
C LYS A 8 16.78 -20.16 10.59
N HIS A 9 16.73 -19.51 11.75
CA HIS A 9 17.70 -18.48 12.12
C HIS A 9 18.98 -19.20 12.58
N TYR A 10 20.14 -18.76 12.07
CA TYR A 10 21.44 -19.27 12.49
C TYR A 10 22.24 -18.12 13.11
N LEU A 11 22.62 -18.30 14.37
CA LEU A 11 23.70 -17.57 15.04
C LEU A 11 24.96 -18.42 14.94
N VAL A 12 26.10 -17.79 14.64
CA VAL A 12 27.43 -18.42 14.68
C VAL A 12 28.39 -17.42 15.32
N ASP A 13 29.11 -17.86 16.36
CA ASP A 13 30.04 -17.03 17.12
C ASP A 13 31.37 -16.76 16.39
N GLY A 14 31.85 -15.54 16.57
CA GLY A 14 33.27 -15.16 16.71
C GLY A 14 34.33 -15.83 15.83
N GLN A 15 34.61 -15.25 14.66
CA GLN A 15 35.97 -15.20 14.13
C GLN A 15 36.32 -13.81 13.59
N THR A 16 37.42 -13.25 14.09
CA THR A 16 37.99 -11.98 13.61
C THR A 16 38.70 -12.23 12.27
N LEU A 17 38.29 -11.52 11.22
CA LEU A 17 38.91 -11.61 9.89
C LEU A 17 39.88 -10.44 9.64
N PRO A 18 41.05 -10.69 9.01
CA PRO A 18 41.90 -9.64 8.46
C PRO A 18 41.15 -8.77 7.43
N ILE A 19 41.51 -7.48 7.35
CA ILE A 19 40.75 -6.50 6.55
C ILE A 19 40.84 -6.74 5.03
N ASP A 20 41.93 -7.34 4.57
CA ASP A 20 42.13 -7.83 3.21
C ASP A 20 41.22 -9.04 2.87
N GLN A 21 40.73 -9.76 3.88
CA GLN A 21 39.79 -10.88 3.72
C GLN A 21 38.32 -10.44 3.89
N LEU A 22 38.04 -9.23 4.36
CA LEU A 22 36.66 -8.74 4.55
C LEU A 22 35.88 -8.70 3.22
N ASN A 23 36.52 -8.22 2.15
CA ASN A 23 35.92 -8.21 0.81
C ASN A 23 35.65 -9.64 0.29
N SER A 24 36.55 -10.59 0.57
CA SER A 24 36.36 -12.01 0.22
C SER A 24 35.24 -12.66 1.03
N ALA A 25 35.07 -12.30 2.31
CA ALA A 25 34.00 -12.79 3.16
C ALA A 25 32.62 -12.23 2.75
N ILE A 26 32.55 -10.95 2.37
CA ILE A 26 31.35 -10.34 1.78
C ILE A 26 30.98 -11.09 0.49
N TRP A 27 31.95 -11.33 -0.40
CA TRP A 27 31.74 -12.07 -1.65
C TRP A 27 31.26 -13.52 -1.41
N LEU A 28 31.88 -14.23 -0.47
CA LEU A 28 31.45 -15.58 -0.06
C LEU A 28 30.04 -15.58 0.54
N SER A 29 29.68 -14.60 1.37
CA SER A 29 28.32 -14.53 1.94
C SER A 29 27.25 -14.31 0.87
N GLN A 30 27.55 -13.51 -0.16
CA GLN A 30 26.67 -13.29 -1.31
C GLN A 30 26.54 -14.56 -2.17
N PHE A 31 27.64 -15.28 -2.39
CA PHE A 31 27.65 -16.53 -3.16
C PHE A 31 26.85 -17.66 -2.47
N TYR A 32 26.82 -17.69 -1.13
CA TYR A 32 26.15 -18.73 -0.34
C TYR A 32 24.84 -18.30 0.36
N GLN A 33 24.30 -17.11 0.06
CA GLN A 33 23.10 -16.53 0.69
C GLN A 33 23.15 -16.47 2.23
N LEU A 34 24.35 -16.36 2.80
CA LEU A 34 24.54 -16.22 4.24
C LEU A 34 24.30 -14.75 4.63
N LYS A 35 23.62 -14.50 5.76
CA LYS A 35 23.60 -13.18 6.41
C LYS A 35 24.80 -13.08 7.35
N PRO A 36 25.90 -12.36 7.03
CA PRO A 36 26.98 -12.16 7.99
C PRO A 36 26.59 -11.05 8.98
N ALA A 37 26.65 -11.35 10.27
CA ALA A 37 26.80 -10.30 11.27
C ALA A 37 28.29 -9.91 11.31
N VAL A 38 28.63 -8.70 10.87
CA VAL A 38 30.00 -8.17 10.99
C VAL A 38 30.12 -7.46 12.34
N THR A 39 30.53 -8.18 13.38
CA THR A 39 30.92 -7.60 14.67
C THR A 39 32.43 -7.36 14.68
N ASN A 40 32.85 -6.12 14.90
CA ASN A 40 34.25 -5.82 15.22
C ASN A 40 34.43 -5.89 16.74
N GLU A 41 35.01 -6.98 17.23
CA GLU A 41 35.24 -7.19 18.67
C GLU A 41 36.45 -6.41 19.22
N ASN A 42 37.28 -5.83 18.34
CA ASN A 42 38.40 -4.97 18.73
C ASN A 42 38.06 -3.50 18.42
N ASN A 43 37.76 -2.73 19.47
CA ASN A 43 37.25 -1.34 19.44
C ASN A 43 38.19 -0.27 18.85
N THR A 44 39.24 -0.66 18.13
CA THR A 44 40.02 0.25 17.27
C THR A 44 39.57 0.08 15.83
N LEU A 45 38.54 0.86 15.46
CA LEU A 45 38.25 1.16 14.06
C LEU A 45 39.48 1.88 13.49
N ASN A 46 40.34 1.10 12.81
CA ASN A 46 41.57 1.61 12.22
C ASN A 46 41.20 2.72 11.22
N SER A 47 41.91 3.85 11.26
CA SER A 47 41.53 5.11 10.62
C SER A 47 41.65 5.13 9.08
N SER A 48 41.62 3.95 8.46
CA SER A 48 41.86 3.69 7.04
C SER A 48 40.61 3.40 6.22
N ILE A 49 39.44 3.18 6.84
CA ILE A 49 38.18 3.06 6.10
C ILE A 49 37.74 4.45 5.64
N THR A 50 37.61 4.63 4.32
CA THR A 50 37.25 5.90 3.67
C THR A 50 35.95 5.83 2.86
N GLN A 51 35.44 4.63 2.58
CA GLN A 51 34.20 4.41 1.85
C GLN A 51 33.69 2.97 2.05
N PHE A 52 32.38 2.79 1.90
CA PHE A 52 31.77 1.50 1.64
C PHE A 52 31.50 1.36 0.13
N ILE A 53 31.51 0.13 -0.40
CA ILE A 53 31.24 -0.14 -1.83
C ILE A 53 30.41 -1.42 -1.93
N PHE A 54 29.13 -1.27 -2.30
CA PHE A 54 28.20 -2.40 -2.45
C PHE A 54 27.29 -2.19 -3.68
N PRO A 55 27.81 -2.31 -4.93
CA PRO A 55 27.06 -1.93 -6.15
C PRO A 55 25.78 -2.74 -6.36
N GLU A 56 25.73 -3.95 -5.81
CA GLU A 56 24.61 -4.90 -5.92
C GLU A 56 23.62 -4.85 -4.74
N VAL A 57 23.84 -4.00 -3.74
CA VAL A 57 22.98 -3.97 -2.54
C VAL A 57 21.60 -3.40 -2.86
N THR A 58 20.55 -4.09 -2.40
CA THR A 58 19.15 -3.65 -2.54
C THR A 58 18.56 -3.10 -1.24
N SER A 59 19.09 -3.52 -0.09
CA SER A 59 18.69 -3.06 1.23
C SER A 59 19.88 -2.99 2.18
N ILE A 60 19.98 -1.92 2.97
CA ILE A 60 21.01 -1.70 3.99
C ILE A 60 20.31 -1.47 5.33
N PHE A 61 20.71 -2.20 6.37
CA PHE A 61 20.26 -1.99 7.74
C PHE A 61 21.47 -1.72 8.65
N ILE A 62 21.45 -0.61 9.39
CA ILE A 62 22.49 -0.20 10.34
C ILE A 62 21.89 -0.09 11.74
N GLY A 63 22.27 -1.04 12.59
CA GLY A 63 21.73 -1.19 13.95
C GLY A 63 22.57 -0.55 15.05
N GLY A 64 21.87 0.02 16.02
CA GLY A 64 22.33 0.55 17.30
C GLY A 64 22.77 -0.54 18.29
N GLY A 65 23.74 -1.39 17.90
CA GLY A 65 24.47 -2.23 18.86
C GLY A 65 25.09 -1.40 20.01
N ALA A 66 25.24 -2.04 21.18
CA ALA A 66 25.47 -1.40 22.48
C ALA A 66 26.46 -0.21 22.50
N PRO A 67 26.22 0.83 23.33
CA PRO A 67 26.97 2.10 23.27
C PRO A 67 28.45 2.02 23.68
N ALA A 68 28.91 0.94 24.31
CA ALA A 68 30.24 0.84 24.92
C ALA A 68 31.43 0.73 23.94
N THR A 69 31.18 0.59 22.63
CA THR A 69 32.20 0.23 21.63
C THR A 69 32.34 1.22 20.46
N ARG A 70 31.56 2.31 20.47
CA ARG A 70 31.40 3.22 19.33
C ARG A 70 32.39 4.39 19.39
N ASN A 71 33.02 4.70 18.26
CA ASN A 71 33.60 6.03 18.05
C ASN A 71 32.44 7.03 17.79
N PRO A 72 32.17 7.99 18.68
CA PRO A 72 31.02 8.88 18.55
C PRO A 72 31.21 9.98 17.51
N GLY A 73 32.46 10.25 17.09
CA GLY A 73 32.79 11.30 16.11
C GLY A 73 32.73 10.86 14.65
N ILE A 74 32.13 9.69 14.36
CA ILE A 74 32.04 9.12 13.01
C ILE A 74 30.57 8.99 12.61
N ASN A 75 30.12 9.84 11.68
CA ASN A 75 28.83 9.69 11.04
C ASN A 75 28.90 8.54 10.01
N PRO A 76 28.21 7.41 10.21
CA PRO A 76 28.27 6.29 9.26
C PRO A 76 27.73 6.63 7.86
N LEU A 77 26.95 7.70 7.69
CA LEU A 77 26.53 8.16 6.36
C LEU A 77 27.71 8.67 5.51
N ASP A 78 28.80 9.13 6.13
CA ASP A 78 29.93 9.74 5.40
C ASP A 78 30.68 8.74 4.50
N TYR A 79 30.56 7.44 4.79
CA TYR A 79 31.18 6.38 3.99
C TYR A 79 30.36 5.98 2.76
N PHE A 80 29.13 6.46 2.63
CA PHE A 80 28.28 6.22 1.47
C PHE A 80 28.50 7.30 0.40
N ASN A 81 29.76 7.50 0.00
CA ASN A 81 30.18 8.46 -1.03
C ASN A 81 30.21 7.87 -2.46
N SER A 82 30.08 6.55 -2.59
CA SER A 82 29.91 5.83 -3.85
C SER A 82 28.44 5.72 -4.26
N THR A 83 28.16 5.43 -5.54
CA THR A 83 26.79 5.16 -6.02
C THR A 83 26.37 3.71 -5.76
N TYR A 84 25.17 3.54 -5.21
CA TYR A 84 24.48 2.28 -4.89
C TYR A 84 23.23 2.16 -5.78
N PRO A 85 23.39 1.87 -7.09
CA PRO A 85 22.32 2.02 -8.07
C PRO A 85 21.15 1.04 -7.87
N LYS A 86 21.32 -0.03 -7.09
CA LYS A 86 20.27 -1.01 -6.81
C LYS A 86 19.62 -0.84 -5.43
N CYS A 87 20.15 0.07 -4.60
CA CYS A 87 19.68 0.22 -3.22
C CYS A 87 18.31 0.90 -3.20
N THR A 88 17.30 0.15 -2.77
CA THR A 88 15.93 0.61 -2.63
C THR A 88 15.51 0.81 -1.17
N SER A 89 16.26 0.30 -0.19
CA SER A 89 15.94 0.50 1.24
C SER A 89 17.18 0.78 2.07
N LEU A 90 17.10 1.77 2.95
CA LEU A 90 18.15 2.14 3.88
C LEU A 90 17.53 2.43 5.25
N VAL A 91 17.87 1.62 6.24
CA VAL A 91 17.30 1.65 7.59
C VAL A 91 18.41 1.90 8.60
N PHE A 92 18.21 2.86 9.49
CA PHE A 92 19.08 3.14 10.62
C PHE A 92 18.27 3.07 11.92
N TRP A 93 18.62 2.14 12.79
CA TRP A 93 17.90 1.89 14.02
C TRP A 93 18.78 2.23 15.22
N ASN A 94 18.38 3.17 16.09
CA ASN A 94 19.14 3.55 17.30
C ASN A 94 20.62 3.95 17.05
N ASP A 95 20.98 4.47 15.88
CA ASP A 95 22.36 4.93 15.64
C ASP A 95 22.54 6.40 16.02
N ASN A 96 23.07 6.61 17.22
CA ASN A 96 23.28 7.92 17.83
C ASN A 96 24.48 8.72 17.26
N ARG A 97 25.18 8.19 16.25
CA ARG A 97 26.37 8.84 15.66
C ARG A 97 26.05 9.68 14.42
N VAL A 98 24.88 9.47 13.82
CA VAL A 98 24.47 10.25 12.65
C VAL A 98 23.90 11.58 13.13
N THR A 99 24.66 12.65 12.92
CA THR A 99 24.32 14.01 13.34
C THR A 99 23.96 14.93 12.18
N GLU A 100 24.06 14.45 10.94
CA GLU A 100 23.64 15.12 9.70
C GLU A 100 23.48 14.12 8.54
N ILE A 101 22.78 14.53 7.47
CA ILE A 101 22.72 13.78 6.20
C ILE A 101 23.72 14.42 5.22
N PRO A 102 24.71 13.67 4.68
CA PRO A 102 25.72 14.22 3.78
C PRO A 102 25.15 14.77 2.47
N VAL A 103 25.80 15.83 1.94
CA VAL A 103 25.40 16.55 0.72
C VAL A 103 25.23 15.65 -0.52
N TYR A 104 25.92 14.50 -0.56
CA TYR A 104 25.95 13.56 -1.69
C TYR A 104 25.01 12.37 -1.53
N PHE A 105 24.23 12.28 -0.45
CA PHE A 105 23.34 11.15 -0.16
C PHE A 105 22.44 10.74 -1.35
N ASN A 106 21.93 11.70 -2.12
CA ASN A 106 21.10 11.44 -3.30
C ASN A 106 21.87 10.85 -4.50
N GLN A 107 23.14 11.22 -4.62
CA GLN A 107 24.05 10.69 -5.65
C GLN A 107 24.50 9.27 -5.27
N ALA A 108 24.55 8.99 -3.96
CA ALA A 108 24.79 7.67 -3.42
C ALA A 108 23.59 6.74 -3.65
N PHE A 109 22.36 7.17 -3.37
CA PHE A 109 21.18 6.29 -3.44
C PHE A 109 20.14 6.75 -4.49
N PRO A 110 20.46 6.71 -5.80
CA PRO A 110 19.62 7.26 -6.87
C PRO A 110 18.34 6.45 -7.16
N ASN A 111 18.10 5.33 -6.46
CA ASN A 111 16.90 4.51 -6.56
C ASN A 111 16.29 4.22 -5.17
N LEU A 112 16.65 5.01 -4.14
CA LEU A 112 16.14 4.80 -2.79
C LEU A 112 14.62 4.95 -2.78
N LYS A 113 13.95 3.95 -2.24
CA LYS A 113 12.52 3.94 -1.96
C LYS A 113 12.34 4.20 -0.47
N THR A 114 12.72 3.25 0.37
CA THR A 114 12.55 3.34 1.83
C THR A 114 13.77 3.98 2.50
N PHE A 115 13.54 5.02 3.30
CA PHE A 115 14.50 5.56 4.24
C PHE A 115 13.86 5.64 5.64
N GLN A 116 14.24 4.72 6.52
CA GLN A 116 13.68 4.61 7.86
C GLN A 116 14.74 4.92 8.90
N GLN A 117 14.43 5.76 9.88
CA GLN A 117 15.46 6.28 10.75
C GLN A 117 14.99 6.62 12.16
N GLN A 118 15.73 6.10 13.14
CA GLN A 118 15.63 6.47 14.55
C GLN A 118 16.96 7.08 15.01
N PHE A 119 16.99 8.40 15.14
CA PHE A 119 18.15 9.18 15.56
C PHE A 119 17.95 9.75 16.96
N PRO A 120 18.45 9.15 18.05
CA PRO A 120 18.37 9.80 19.35
C PRO A 120 19.13 11.14 19.41
N ASN A 121 20.07 11.40 18.48
CA ASN A 121 21.03 12.51 18.51
C ASN A 121 20.98 13.49 17.31
N LEU A 122 20.07 13.35 16.34
CA LEU A 122 20.07 14.26 15.20
C LEU A 122 19.55 15.65 15.62
N GLN A 123 20.43 16.65 15.60
CA GLN A 123 20.12 18.03 16.00
C GLN A 123 19.59 18.87 14.84
N ASN A 124 20.19 18.71 13.65
CA ASN A 124 19.86 19.49 12.46
C ASN A 124 19.59 18.56 11.26
N LEU A 125 18.32 18.40 10.91
CA LEU A 125 17.92 17.75 9.67
C LEU A 125 17.91 18.78 8.53
N THR A 126 19.09 19.25 8.14
CA THR A 126 19.27 20.14 6.99
C THR A 126 19.01 19.34 5.71
N ILE A 127 17.75 19.28 5.29
CA ILE A 127 17.36 18.64 4.04
C ILE A 127 17.73 19.59 2.89
N LEU A 128 19.02 19.57 2.57
CA LEU A 128 19.61 20.18 1.39
C LEU A 128 18.76 19.84 0.19
N SER A 129 18.09 20.87 -0.35
CA SER A 129 17.13 20.85 -1.46
C SER A 129 17.24 19.59 -2.31
N LEU A 130 16.53 18.54 -1.88
CA LEU A 130 16.78 17.18 -2.36
C LEU A 130 16.35 17.10 -3.82
N SER A 131 17.32 17.24 -4.73
CA SER A 131 17.22 16.90 -6.15
C SER A 131 17.26 15.39 -6.39
N ILE A 132 16.71 14.62 -5.44
CA ILE A 132 16.16 13.29 -5.70
C ILE A 132 15.09 13.50 -6.79
N SER A 133 15.03 12.61 -7.78
CA SER A 133 13.89 12.61 -8.70
C SER A 133 12.62 12.40 -7.87
N PRO A 134 11.65 13.34 -7.85
CA PRO A 134 10.52 13.36 -6.91
C PRO A 134 9.51 12.20 -7.09
N ASN A 135 9.90 11.17 -7.85
CA ASN A 135 9.13 10.01 -8.26
C ASN A 135 9.66 8.69 -7.64
N GLN A 136 10.73 8.71 -6.83
CA GLN A 136 11.42 7.50 -6.36
C GLN A 136 11.33 7.21 -4.87
N VAL A 137 11.43 8.23 -3.99
CA VAL A 137 11.41 7.96 -2.53
C VAL A 137 10.00 7.72 -2.03
N LEU A 138 9.92 6.61 -1.29
CA LEU A 138 8.76 5.96 -0.74
C LEU A 138 8.77 5.81 0.79
N THR A 139 9.83 6.08 1.56
CA THR A 139 9.63 6.17 3.02
C THR A 139 10.56 7.20 3.63
N ILE A 140 10.03 8.02 4.54
CA ILE A 140 10.78 8.84 5.48
C ILE A 140 10.04 8.79 6.82
N GLN A 141 10.50 7.89 7.67
CA GLN A 141 10.22 7.88 9.11
C GLN A 141 11.44 8.49 9.80
N VAL A 142 11.24 9.58 10.55
CA VAL A 142 12.31 10.27 11.29
C VAL A 142 11.87 10.40 12.74
N ASP A 143 12.18 9.39 13.53
CA ASP A 143 12.02 9.43 14.98
C ASP A 143 13.31 10.01 15.58
N SER A 144 13.23 11.21 16.14
CA SER A 144 14.41 11.90 16.64
C SER A 144 14.05 13.06 17.57
N PRO A 145 14.29 12.93 18.88
CA PRO A 145 13.82 13.92 19.84
C PRO A 145 14.51 15.28 19.65
N LEU A 146 15.73 15.33 19.10
CA LEU A 146 16.55 16.56 19.07
C LEU A 146 16.41 17.46 17.81
N ILE A 147 15.56 17.16 16.82
CA ILE A 147 15.58 17.90 15.53
C ILE A 147 14.81 19.21 15.58
N SER A 148 15.50 20.34 15.39
CA SER A 148 14.85 21.63 15.07
C SER A 148 14.53 21.78 13.58
N LEU A 149 13.33 21.38 13.12
CA LEU A 149 12.96 21.37 11.68
C LEU A 149 12.66 22.75 11.03
N SER A 150 13.57 23.71 11.15
CA SER A 150 13.49 24.95 10.35
C SER A 150 13.43 24.68 8.82
N HIS A 151 14.00 23.57 8.32
CA HIS A 151 14.19 23.30 6.89
C HIS A 151 14.13 21.79 6.49
N THR A 152 13.00 21.11 6.68
CA THR A 152 12.87 19.65 6.41
C THR A 152 11.74 19.31 5.41
N LYS A 153 12.00 18.34 4.51
CA LYS A 153 11.04 17.74 3.57
C LYS A 153 11.04 16.21 3.67
N ILE A 154 9.86 15.60 3.85
CA ILE A 154 9.65 14.17 4.15
C ILE A 154 9.00 13.49 2.94
N TYR A 155 9.47 12.34 2.46
CA TYR A 155 9.06 11.65 1.20
C TYR A 155 8.53 10.21 1.46
N SER A 156 7.53 9.64 0.73
CA SER A 156 6.78 8.43 1.23
C SER A 156 5.90 7.58 0.24
N ASP A 157 5.09 6.62 0.75
CA ASP A 157 5.16 5.15 0.43
C ASP A 157 4.21 4.45 -0.56
N SER A 158 4.56 3.20 -0.89
CA SER A 158 3.70 2.19 -1.50
C SER A 158 4.07 0.74 -1.09
N ASP A 159 3.53 0.26 0.03
CA ASP A 159 2.68 -0.95 0.05
C ASP A 159 1.84 -1.03 1.35
N PRO A 160 0.50 -1.15 1.31
CA PRO A 160 -0.32 -1.33 2.52
C PRO A 160 -0.69 -2.80 2.82
N THR A 161 -0.05 -3.80 2.19
CA THR A 161 -0.43 -5.22 2.36
C THR A 161 0.73 -6.17 2.69
N ASP A 162 1.34 -6.03 3.88
CA ASP A 162 1.74 -7.21 4.69
C ASP A 162 1.99 -6.83 6.18
N ASP A 163 1.65 -7.75 7.08
CA ASP A 163 1.70 -7.75 8.56
C ASP A 163 1.94 -6.45 9.36
N ASP A 164 1.00 -6.17 10.29
CA ASP A 164 1.13 -5.22 11.41
C ASP A 164 2.39 -5.51 12.27
N ILE A 165 3.54 -4.90 11.95
CA ILE A 165 4.63 -4.76 12.93
C ILE A 165 4.21 -3.67 13.93
N TYR A 166 3.46 -4.08 14.95
CA TYR A 166 3.33 -3.34 16.20
C TYR A 166 4.74 -3.07 16.74
N SER A 167 5.20 -1.83 16.64
CA SER A 167 6.39 -1.40 17.39
C SER A 167 6.02 -1.34 18.87
N ASP A 168 6.65 -2.18 19.68
CA ASP A 168 6.45 -2.19 21.13
C ASP A 168 6.64 -0.80 21.76
N ASN A 169 5.86 -0.52 22.81
CA ASN A 169 5.90 0.72 23.58
C ASN A 169 7.31 0.99 24.14
N TRP A 170 8.11 1.82 23.47
CA TRP A 170 9.42 2.23 23.95
C TRP A 170 9.39 3.63 24.59
N ASN A 171 9.00 3.68 25.86
CA ASN A 171 9.11 4.89 26.68
C ASN A 171 10.56 5.10 27.16
N SER A 172 11.40 5.71 26.32
CA SER A 172 12.66 6.33 26.77
C SER A 172 12.63 7.84 26.55
N GLY A 173 12.33 8.61 27.61
CA GLY A 173 12.48 10.08 27.58
C GLY A 173 13.94 10.46 27.33
N GLU A 174 14.25 11.58 26.67
CA GLU A 174 13.72 12.92 26.98
C GLU A 174 13.08 13.66 25.78
N PRO A 175 12.11 14.56 26.00
CA PRO A 175 11.40 15.24 24.92
C PRO A 175 12.12 16.54 24.51
N SER A 176 12.67 16.59 23.30
CA SER A 176 13.33 17.79 22.76
C SER A 176 12.58 18.40 21.57
N GLY A 177 12.77 19.70 21.32
CA GLY A 177 11.84 20.49 20.50
C GLY A 177 12.20 20.57 19.03
N GLY A 178 11.25 20.20 18.17
CA GLY A 178 11.31 20.50 16.73
C GLY A 178 10.28 21.50 16.23
N PHE A 179 10.25 21.79 14.93
CA PHE A 179 9.33 22.78 14.32
C PHE A 179 8.92 22.32 12.92
N ILE A 180 7.64 22.19 12.58
CA ILE A 180 7.19 21.85 11.23
C ILE A 180 7.12 23.12 10.40
N ASN A 181 7.98 23.23 9.37
CA ASN A 181 7.90 24.33 8.40
C ASN A 181 6.74 24.10 7.41
N PRO A 182 5.70 24.95 7.42
CA PRO A 182 4.43 24.62 6.78
C PRO A 182 4.31 25.08 5.31
N ILE A 183 5.33 25.71 4.75
CA ILE A 183 5.24 26.44 3.45
C ILE A 183 5.64 25.53 2.26
N PHE A 184 5.99 24.26 2.51
CA PHE A 184 6.49 23.36 1.47
C PHE A 184 5.40 22.51 0.81
N SER A 185 5.39 22.52 -0.52
CA SER A 185 4.78 21.46 -1.32
C SER A 185 5.64 20.20 -1.23
N TYR A 186 4.98 19.09 -0.94
CA TYR A 186 5.58 17.77 -0.85
C TYR A 186 5.48 17.07 -2.22
N PRO A 187 6.51 16.34 -2.69
CA PRO A 187 6.47 15.55 -3.92
C PRO A 187 5.26 14.63 -4.05
N ASN A 188 4.78 14.50 -5.29
CA ASN A 188 3.58 13.71 -5.59
C ASN A 188 3.72 12.20 -5.30
N SER A 189 4.92 11.66 -5.05
CA SER A 189 5.10 10.26 -4.62
C SER A 189 4.49 9.98 -3.25
N ILE A 190 4.42 10.99 -2.37
CA ILE A 190 4.12 10.86 -0.94
C ILE A 190 2.69 10.42 -0.68
N LYS A 191 2.56 9.32 0.06
CA LYS A 191 1.28 8.81 0.54
C LYS A 191 1.15 8.71 2.06
N SER A 192 2.25 8.72 2.81
CA SER A 192 2.21 8.61 4.28
C SER A 192 3.14 9.62 4.96
N LEU A 193 2.71 10.21 6.07
CA LEU A 193 3.53 11.01 6.98
C LEU A 193 3.36 10.47 8.39
N GLN A 194 3.90 9.27 8.64
CA GLN A 194 3.89 8.59 9.94
C GLN A 194 5.07 8.97 10.86
N GLY A 195 6.16 9.50 10.30
CA GLY A 195 7.43 9.67 11.02
C GLY A 195 7.40 10.58 12.24
N LEU A 196 6.31 11.31 12.47
CA LEU A 196 6.19 12.30 13.53
C LEU A 196 5.45 11.73 14.78
N TYR A 197 5.08 10.44 14.78
CA TYR A 197 4.03 9.88 15.63
C TYR A 197 4.32 9.75 17.15
N PHE A 198 5.54 9.97 17.64
CA PHE A 198 5.86 9.78 19.07
C PHE A 198 6.77 10.86 19.68
N ASN A 199 6.29 11.58 20.70
CA ASN A 199 7.04 12.34 21.72
C ASN A 199 8.19 13.28 21.28
N ASN A 200 8.33 13.55 19.98
CA ASN A 200 9.40 14.35 19.38
C ASN A 200 9.20 15.87 19.55
N ASN A 201 8.25 16.26 20.42
CA ASN A 201 7.99 17.63 20.86
C ASN A 201 7.95 18.65 19.68
N PHE A 202 7.48 18.19 18.52
CA PHE A 202 7.40 19.03 17.33
C PHE A 202 6.43 20.19 17.57
N SER A 203 6.80 21.36 17.05
CA SER A 203 6.04 22.62 17.14
C SER A 203 5.66 23.14 15.76
N GLY A 204 4.94 24.25 15.67
CA GLY A 204 4.59 24.90 14.40
C GLY A 204 3.16 24.66 13.95
N THR A 205 2.75 25.33 12.88
CA THR A 205 1.33 25.44 12.49
C THR A 205 1.05 24.74 11.17
N ILE A 206 0.20 23.71 11.16
CA ILE A 206 -0.28 23.09 9.92
C ILE A 206 -1.23 24.07 9.19
N PRO A 207 -1.01 24.38 7.90
CA PRO A 207 -1.94 25.18 7.11
C PRO A 207 -3.26 24.45 6.89
N SER A 208 -4.37 25.19 6.88
CA SER A 208 -5.68 24.63 6.50
C SER A 208 -5.65 23.98 5.12
N ASN A 209 -4.92 24.53 4.16
CA ASN A 209 -4.78 24.02 2.79
C ASN A 209 -3.69 22.94 2.63
N PHE A 210 -3.14 22.37 3.70
CA PHE A 210 -2.05 21.38 3.64
C PHE A 210 -2.38 20.19 2.72
N PHE A 211 -3.55 19.59 2.86
CA PHE A 211 -3.96 18.45 2.02
C PHE A 211 -4.38 18.86 0.60
N ALA A 212 -4.75 20.13 0.37
CA ALA A 212 -4.96 20.68 -0.96
C ALA A 212 -3.65 20.75 -1.75
N MET A 213 -2.55 21.15 -1.08
CA MET A 213 -1.21 21.20 -1.67
C MET A 213 -0.57 19.81 -1.84
N ASN A 214 -1.04 18.81 -1.07
CA ASN A 214 -0.43 17.48 -0.99
C ASN A 214 -1.48 16.36 -1.16
N PRO A 215 -2.22 16.30 -2.29
CA PRO A 215 -3.41 15.46 -2.48
C PRO A 215 -3.13 13.95 -2.62
N ASN A 216 -1.87 13.55 -2.57
CA ASN A 216 -1.45 12.14 -2.61
C ASN A 216 -1.32 11.54 -1.20
N ILE A 217 -1.27 12.38 -0.15
CA ILE A 217 -1.25 11.91 1.23
C ILE A 217 -2.51 11.10 1.53
N ARG A 218 -2.31 9.88 1.99
CA ARG A 218 -3.31 8.93 2.50
C ARG A 218 -3.14 8.70 4.00
N GLU A 219 -2.03 9.10 4.60
CA GLU A 219 -1.87 9.02 6.05
C GLU A 219 -1.08 10.20 6.62
N PHE A 220 -1.56 10.71 7.76
CA PHE A 220 -0.95 11.81 8.49
C PHE A 220 -0.99 11.53 9.99
N ALA A 221 0.14 11.10 10.56
CA ALA A 221 0.27 10.80 11.98
C ALA A 221 1.33 11.68 12.64
N VAL A 222 0.85 12.61 13.47
CA VAL A 222 1.62 13.63 14.18
C VAL A 222 1.32 13.66 15.67
N ALA A 223 0.73 12.57 16.19
CA ALA A 223 0.35 12.46 17.59
C ALA A 223 1.55 12.63 18.56
N TYR A 224 1.22 12.97 19.80
CA TYR A 224 2.18 13.18 20.90
C TYR A 224 3.20 14.30 20.66
N ASN A 225 2.81 15.30 19.88
CA ASN A 225 3.55 16.55 19.70
C ASN A 225 2.68 17.74 20.13
N PRO A 226 2.71 18.12 21.42
CA PRO A 226 1.76 19.08 21.98
C PRO A 226 1.89 20.48 21.37
N PHE A 227 2.99 20.81 20.72
CA PHE A 227 3.23 22.13 20.12
C PHE A 227 2.87 22.21 18.63
N ILE A 228 2.51 21.10 17.96
CA ILE A 228 1.91 21.15 16.62
C ILE A 228 0.50 21.72 16.78
N GLN A 229 0.24 22.83 16.11
CA GLN A 229 -1.04 23.54 16.14
C GLN A 229 -1.60 23.75 14.74
N GLY A 230 -2.80 24.32 14.64
CA GLY A 230 -3.45 24.66 13.37
C GLY A 230 -4.82 24.01 13.21
N ILE A 231 -5.33 24.07 11.99
CA ILE A 231 -6.66 23.55 11.61
C ILE A 231 -6.46 22.61 10.42
N ILE A 232 -7.06 21.42 10.49
CA ILE A 232 -7.10 20.49 9.37
C ILE A 232 -8.29 20.88 8.47
N GLY A 233 -8.06 21.05 7.16
CA GLY A 233 -9.09 21.41 6.18
C GLY A 233 -9.94 20.24 5.67
N GLU A 234 -11.05 20.56 4.99
CA GLU A 234 -11.95 19.61 4.30
C GLU A 234 -11.22 18.72 3.28
N GLU A 235 -10.09 19.19 2.75
CA GLU A 235 -9.27 18.41 1.84
C GLU A 235 -8.70 17.16 2.53
N SER A 236 -8.60 17.11 3.86
CA SER A 236 -8.21 15.91 4.59
C SER A 236 -9.20 14.75 4.48
N CYS A 237 -10.43 14.96 4.02
CA CYS A 237 -11.46 13.91 3.93
C CYS A 237 -11.14 12.79 2.91
N HIS A 238 -10.01 12.85 2.19
CA HIS A 238 -9.50 11.78 1.32
C HIS A 238 -8.31 11.02 1.93
N VAL A 239 -7.89 11.36 3.14
CA VAL A 239 -6.80 10.71 3.87
C VAL A 239 -7.37 9.48 4.57
N ASN A 240 -6.73 8.32 4.41
CA ASN A 240 -7.14 7.06 5.03
C ASN A 240 -6.94 7.05 6.54
N ILE A 241 -5.84 7.62 7.06
CA ILE A 241 -5.53 7.65 8.51
C ILE A 241 -5.12 9.06 8.96
N LEU A 242 -5.78 9.59 9.98
CA LEU A 242 -5.43 10.85 10.64
C LEU A 242 -5.19 10.61 12.13
N SER A 243 -3.96 10.86 12.60
CA SER A 243 -3.59 10.69 14.00
C SER A 243 -2.99 11.99 14.55
N ILE A 244 -3.76 12.66 15.40
CA ILE A 244 -3.48 14.00 15.96
C ILE A 244 -3.67 14.04 17.49
N THR A 245 -3.69 12.88 18.14
CA THR A 245 -3.79 12.74 19.61
C THR A 245 -2.68 13.51 20.31
N ASN A 246 -3.00 14.27 21.36
CA ASN A 246 -2.04 15.05 22.15
C ASN A 246 -1.23 16.06 21.30
N THR A 247 -1.94 16.81 20.46
CA THR A 247 -1.45 17.98 19.72
C THR A 247 -2.28 19.23 20.09
N SER A 248 -1.82 20.42 19.71
CA SER A 248 -2.57 21.68 19.78
C SER A 248 -3.35 22.00 18.49
N ILE A 249 -3.59 21.01 17.63
CA ILE A 249 -4.50 21.15 16.48
C ILE A 249 -5.90 21.39 17.03
N SER A 250 -6.57 22.46 16.59
CA SER A 250 -7.80 22.95 17.21
C SER A 250 -9.09 22.40 16.60
N SER A 251 -9.05 21.93 15.34
CA SER A 251 -10.21 21.33 14.68
C SER A 251 -9.83 20.48 13.45
N VAL A 252 -10.79 19.63 13.07
CA VAL A 252 -10.83 18.81 11.84
C VAL A 252 -12.21 19.00 11.18
N PRO A 253 -12.36 18.75 9.86
CA PRO A 253 -13.66 18.83 9.19
C PRO A 253 -14.66 17.78 9.68
N ASP A 254 -15.94 18.04 9.44
CA ASP A 254 -17.05 17.22 9.93
C ASP A 254 -17.02 15.78 9.41
N CYS A 255 -16.43 15.55 8.22
CA CYS A 255 -16.27 14.21 7.65
C CYS A 255 -15.60 13.23 8.62
N TRP A 256 -14.55 13.63 9.35
CA TRP A 256 -13.91 12.76 10.34
C TRP A 256 -14.86 12.39 11.46
N TRP A 257 -15.62 13.36 11.95
CA TRP A 257 -16.59 13.15 13.02
C TRP A 257 -17.77 12.28 12.60
N CYS A 258 -18.21 12.33 11.35
CA CYS A 258 -19.36 11.57 10.83
C CYS A 258 -19.16 10.05 10.89
N PHE A 259 -17.91 9.59 10.77
CA PHE A 259 -17.56 8.18 10.81
C PHE A 259 -16.82 7.78 12.10
N TYR A 260 -16.48 8.73 12.97
CA TYR A 260 -15.87 8.47 14.28
C TYR A 260 -16.83 7.75 15.25
N ASP A 261 -16.45 6.52 15.64
CA ASP A 261 -17.14 5.66 16.63
C ASP A 261 -16.44 5.65 18.01
N GLY A 262 -15.25 6.22 18.14
CA GLY A 262 -14.47 6.31 19.40
C GLY A 262 -13.95 4.98 19.99
N ILE A 263 -14.60 3.85 19.70
CA ILE A 263 -14.21 2.51 20.14
C ILE A 263 -13.57 1.71 18.98
N LYS A 264 -14.09 1.88 17.76
CA LYS A 264 -13.70 1.05 16.61
C LYS A 264 -12.83 1.74 15.56
N ASN A 265 -12.89 3.07 15.46
CA ASN A 265 -12.37 3.77 14.30
C ASN A 265 -10.85 4.02 14.42
N LYS A 266 -10.06 3.01 14.03
CA LYS A 266 -8.59 3.06 13.94
C LYS A 266 -8.07 4.19 13.05
N ASN A 267 -8.89 4.67 12.10
CA ASN A 267 -8.50 5.63 11.08
C ASN A 267 -8.50 7.09 11.57
N PHE A 268 -9.08 7.37 12.74
CA PHE A 268 -9.06 8.71 13.32
C PHE A 268 -8.75 8.69 14.83
N ALA A 269 -7.49 9.01 15.16
CA ALA A 269 -7.02 9.15 16.53
C ALA A 269 -6.86 10.63 16.88
N THR A 270 -7.55 11.09 17.93
CA THR A 270 -7.53 12.50 18.33
C THR A 270 -7.76 12.69 19.82
N SER A 271 -7.26 13.81 20.35
CA SER A 271 -7.61 14.36 21.67
C SER A 271 -8.64 15.49 21.60
N LEU A 272 -9.15 15.81 20.40
CA LEU A 272 -10.20 16.82 20.22
C LEU A 272 -11.53 16.37 20.84
N THR A 273 -12.23 17.30 21.47
CA THR A 273 -13.63 17.10 21.86
C THR A 273 -14.51 17.15 20.62
N LYS A 274 -15.29 16.10 20.40
CA LYS A 274 -16.28 16.00 19.32
C LYS A 274 -17.27 17.19 19.37
N PRO A 275 -17.46 17.97 18.29
CA PRO A 275 -18.41 19.08 18.25
C PRO A 275 -19.85 18.65 18.55
N SER A 276 -20.64 19.56 19.13
CA SER A 276 -22.06 19.34 19.45
C SER A 276 -22.96 19.37 18.21
N SER A 277 -22.59 20.14 17.20
CA SER A 277 -23.18 20.18 15.87
C SER A 277 -22.17 19.70 14.84
N ILE A 278 -22.53 18.72 14.03
CA ILE A 278 -21.71 18.13 12.96
C ILE A 278 -22.65 17.89 11.78
N ASP A 279 -22.37 18.47 10.62
CA ASP A 279 -23.10 18.16 9.40
C ASP A 279 -22.58 16.84 8.81
N CYS A 280 -23.48 15.86 8.69
CA CYS A 280 -23.20 14.58 8.08
C CYS A 280 -24.08 14.40 6.86
N PRO A 281 -23.71 14.99 5.70
CA PRO A 281 -24.40 14.74 4.46
C PRO A 281 -24.42 13.24 4.16
N GLY A 282 -25.60 12.74 3.77
CA GLY A 282 -25.78 11.32 3.45
C GLY A 282 -24.87 10.86 2.30
N PRO A 283 -24.66 9.54 2.17
CA PRO A 283 -23.81 8.96 1.13
C PRO A 283 -24.33 9.32 -0.27
N GLN A 284 -23.47 9.89 -1.11
CA GLN A 284 -23.75 10.27 -2.48
C GLN A 284 -23.15 9.24 -3.43
N LEU A 285 -23.86 8.15 -3.69
CA LEU A 285 -23.37 7.09 -4.57
C LEU A 285 -23.38 7.52 -6.04
N LYS A 286 -22.35 7.11 -6.79
CA LYS A 286 -22.26 7.30 -8.24
C LYS A 286 -23.31 6.47 -9.01
N SER A 287 -23.72 5.33 -8.43
CA SER A 287 -24.78 4.46 -8.94
C SER A 287 -25.46 3.75 -7.77
N THR A 288 -26.78 3.56 -7.85
CA THR A 288 -27.54 2.64 -6.99
C THR A 288 -27.65 1.24 -7.59
N GLU A 289 -27.39 1.09 -8.88
CA GLU A 289 -27.25 -0.21 -9.56
C GLU A 289 -25.78 -0.62 -9.54
N LEU A 290 -25.47 -1.66 -8.78
CA LEU A 290 -24.11 -2.15 -8.56
C LEU A 290 -23.97 -3.58 -9.10
N PHE A 291 -22.72 -3.96 -9.36
CA PHE A 291 -22.38 -5.31 -9.80
C PHE A 291 -21.52 -6.02 -8.76
N SER A 292 -21.82 -7.29 -8.52
CA SER A 292 -20.97 -8.17 -7.72
C SER A 292 -20.22 -9.16 -8.60
N VAL A 293 -18.93 -9.32 -8.30
CA VAL A 293 -18.08 -10.40 -8.78
C VAL A 293 -17.42 -11.09 -7.59
N ASN A 294 -17.48 -12.42 -7.55
CA ASN A 294 -17.04 -13.30 -6.46
C ASN A 294 -17.61 -12.87 -5.09
N GLN A 295 -18.88 -12.45 -5.04
CA GLN A 295 -19.55 -11.87 -3.87
C GLN A 295 -18.93 -10.54 -3.34
N SER A 296 -17.95 -9.99 -4.05
CA SER A 296 -17.35 -8.68 -3.82
C SER A 296 -18.13 -7.60 -4.59
N VAL A 297 -18.24 -6.38 -4.03
CA VAL A 297 -18.94 -5.25 -4.65
C VAL A 297 -18.15 -3.97 -4.44
N THR A 298 -17.68 -3.35 -5.53
CA THR A 298 -17.04 -2.03 -5.47
C THR A 298 -18.08 -0.92 -5.46
N ILE A 299 -18.03 -0.07 -4.43
CA ILE A 299 -18.95 1.05 -4.23
C ILE A 299 -18.16 2.35 -4.40
N VAL A 300 -18.62 3.21 -5.32
CA VAL A 300 -18.00 4.50 -5.62
C VAL A 300 -18.99 5.63 -5.35
N GLY A 301 -18.56 6.67 -4.65
CA GLY A 301 -19.40 7.82 -4.29
C GLY A 301 -18.64 8.93 -3.58
N ASN A 302 -19.38 9.73 -2.81
CA ASN A 302 -18.87 10.69 -1.83
C ASN A 302 -19.58 10.45 -0.50
N ASN A 303 -18.98 10.84 0.63
CA ASN A 303 -19.59 10.70 1.96
C ASN A 303 -19.90 9.23 2.31
N ILE A 304 -19.03 8.32 1.86
CA ILE A 304 -19.10 6.87 2.13
C ILE A 304 -18.07 6.38 3.17
N GLY A 305 -17.31 7.30 3.77
CA GLY A 305 -16.48 7.02 4.94
C GLY A 305 -15.22 6.19 4.66
N TRP A 306 -14.79 5.46 5.70
CA TRP A 306 -13.52 4.73 5.77
C TRP A 306 -13.71 3.20 5.82
N GLY A 307 -14.89 2.70 5.45
CA GLY A 307 -15.25 1.31 5.62
C GLY A 307 -15.78 0.96 7.03
N ASP A 308 -16.06 -0.32 7.23
CA ASP A 308 -16.52 -0.97 8.47
C ASP A 308 -16.23 -2.49 8.34
N PHE A 309 -16.62 -3.33 9.31
CA PHE A 309 -16.42 -4.79 9.28
C PHE A 309 -16.88 -5.54 8.01
N TYR A 310 -17.70 -4.91 7.16
CA TYR A 310 -18.20 -5.49 5.91
C TYR A 310 -17.78 -4.71 4.64
N LEU A 311 -16.99 -3.65 4.79
CA LEU A 311 -16.58 -2.73 3.73
C LEU A 311 -15.10 -2.40 3.88
N ASP A 312 -14.27 -2.98 3.03
CA ASP A 312 -12.84 -2.72 2.96
C ASP A 312 -12.55 -1.38 2.28
N LEU A 313 -11.57 -0.66 2.81
CA LEU A 313 -11.20 0.68 2.35
C LEU A 313 -10.28 0.63 1.12
N VAL A 314 -10.67 1.31 0.03
CA VAL A 314 -9.79 1.50 -1.15
C VAL A 314 -9.35 2.96 -1.28
N VAL A 315 -10.29 3.91 -1.15
CA VAL A 315 -10.02 5.35 -1.11
C VAL A 315 -10.95 6.00 -0.10
N ALA A 316 -10.39 6.64 0.93
CA ALA A 316 -11.15 7.35 1.95
C ALA A 316 -12.22 8.28 1.37
N ASN A 317 -13.42 8.10 1.92
CA ASN A 317 -14.65 8.81 1.62
C ASN A 317 -15.13 8.72 0.15
N ARG A 318 -14.54 7.83 -0.67
CA ARG A 318 -14.79 7.75 -2.13
C ARG A 318 -14.98 6.35 -2.70
N ILE A 319 -14.19 5.36 -2.28
CA ILE A 319 -14.23 3.99 -2.81
C ILE A 319 -14.07 2.98 -1.66
N VAL A 320 -15.04 2.09 -1.52
CA VAL A 320 -15.01 0.94 -0.61
C VAL A 320 -15.42 -0.34 -1.35
N VAL A 321 -15.00 -1.49 -0.85
CA VAL A 321 -15.31 -2.81 -1.43
C VAL A 321 -15.96 -3.68 -0.36
N GLY A 322 -17.19 -4.14 -0.58
CA GLY A 322 -17.84 -5.06 0.34
C GLY A 322 -17.71 -6.51 -0.10
N ASN A 323 -17.07 -7.34 0.72
CA ASN A 323 -16.74 -8.74 0.41
C ASN A 323 -17.70 -9.78 1.02
N HIS A 324 -18.81 -9.33 1.62
CA HIS A 324 -19.72 -10.17 2.40
C HIS A 324 -21.19 -10.12 1.93
N PHE A 325 -21.44 -9.58 0.73
CA PHE A 325 -22.77 -9.56 0.14
C PHE A 325 -23.14 -10.95 -0.41
N LYS A 326 -23.92 -11.71 0.36
CA LYS A 326 -24.42 -13.04 0.00
C LYS A 326 -25.53 -12.97 -1.06
N ILE A 327 -25.18 -12.56 -2.27
CA ILE A 327 -26.09 -12.39 -3.40
C ILE A 327 -26.15 -13.71 -4.19
N PRO A 328 -27.33 -14.34 -4.34
CA PRO A 328 -27.46 -15.53 -5.17
C PRO A 328 -26.98 -15.24 -6.59
N ARG A 329 -26.12 -16.13 -7.12
CA ARG A 329 -25.56 -16.05 -8.48
C ARG A 329 -26.69 -15.80 -9.50
N GLY A 330 -26.46 -14.96 -10.50
CA GLY A 330 -27.45 -14.69 -11.56
C GLY A 330 -28.67 -13.86 -11.14
N THR A 331 -28.76 -13.41 -9.88
CA THR A 331 -29.88 -12.58 -9.39
C THR A 331 -29.46 -11.14 -9.10
N THR A 332 -30.48 -10.27 -8.96
CA THR A 332 -30.35 -8.93 -8.40
C THR A 332 -30.99 -8.91 -7.02
N GLN A 333 -30.28 -8.39 -6.02
CA GLN A 333 -30.77 -8.26 -4.65
C GLN A 333 -30.75 -6.80 -4.21
N TYR A 334 -31.84 -6.35 -3.58
CA TYR A 334 -31.89 -5.07 -2.88
C TYR A 334 -31.14 -5.20 -1.55
N VAL A 335 -30.19 -4.31 -1.31
CA VAL A 335 -29.30 -4.30 -0.16
C VAL A 335 -29.25 -2.88 0.43
N GLN A 336 -29.27 -2.77 1.76
CA GLN A 336 -28.92 -1.52 2.45
C GLN A 336 -27.45 -1.59 2.86
N VAL A 337 -26.64 -0.71 2.28
CA VAL A 337 -25.22 -0.58 2.65
C VAL A 337 -25.11 0.46 3.76
N VAL A 338 -24.57 0.06 4.91
CA VAL A 338 -24.31 0.94 6.05
C VAL A 338 -22.85 1.39 5.99
N PHE A 339 -22.60 2.70 6.03
CA PHE A 339 -21.24 3.26 5.94
C PHE A 339 -20.70 3.80 7.27
N SER A 340 -21.56 3.95 8.28
CA SER A 340 -21.19 4.38 9.63
C SER A 340 -22.14 3.73 10.63
N VAL A 341 -21.67 3.53 11.86
CA VAL A 341 -22.52 3.13 13.00
C VAL A 341 -23.60 4.15 13.33
N ARG A 342 -23.47 5.40 12.84
CA ARG A 342 -24.49 6.43 13.04
C ARG A 342 -25.79 6.02 12.33
N PRO A 343 -26.95 6.10 12.99
CA PRO A 343 -28.22 5.91 12.29
C PRO A 343 -28.33 6.90 11.13
N ASN A 344 -28.91 6.43 10.02
CA ASN A 344 -29.15 7.18 8.78
C ASN A 344 -27.94 7.42 7.84
N ILE A 345 -26.73 6.94 8.14
CA ILE A 345 -25.62 6.92 7.16
C ILE A 345 -25.59 5.56 6.44
N TRP A 346 -26.61 5.34 5.61
CA TRP A 346 -26.77 4.16 4.76
C TRP A 346 -27.32 4.55 3.39
N ALA A 347 -27.10 3.70 2.38
CA ALA A 347 -27.70 3.86 1.06
C ALA A 347 -28.39 2.55 0.60
N PRO A 348 -29.57 2.64 -0.02
CA PRO A 348 -30.18 1.50 -0.70
C PRO A 348 -29.54 1.30 -2.07
N VAL A 349 -29.18 0.07 -2.40
CA VAL A 349 -28.60 -0.32 -3.69
C VAL A 349 -29.22 -1.62 -4.19
N ASN A 350 -29.35 -1.76 -5.50
CA ASN A 350 -29.62 -3.02 -6.17
C ASN A 350 -28.29 -3.58 -6.62
N VAL A 351 -27.90 -4.75 -6.09
CA VAL A 351 -26.66 -5.42 -6.51
C VAL A 351 -27.02 -6.62 -7.38
N THR A 352 -26.56 -6.61 -8.63
CA THR A 352 -26.64 -7.79 -9.50
C THR A 352 -25.34 -8.57 -9.41
N CYS A 353 -25.39 -9.84 -9.01
CA CYS A 353 -24.26 -10.74 -9.20
C CYS A 353 -24.13 -11.01 -10.70
N ILE A 354 -22.97 -10.68 -11.29
CA ILE A 354 -22.66 -10.93 -12.72
C ILE A 354 -21.61 -12.03 -12.91
N ASP A 355 -21.36 -12.81 -11.85
CA ASP A 355 -20.46 -13.94 -11.86
C ASP A 355 -20.82 -14.96 -12.95
N PHE A 356 -19.79 -15.53 -13.58
CA PHE A 356 -19.92 -16.68 -14.46
C PHE A 356 -18.84 -17.74 -14.17
N SER A 357 -19.13 -18.99 -14.55
CA SER A 357 -18.18 -20.10 -14.59
C SER A 357 -18.45 -20.94 -15.83
N VAL A 358 -17.48 -21.01 -16.74
CA VAL A 358 -17.55 -21.87 -17.92
C VAL A 358 -17.26 -23.32 -17.51
N ASN A 359 -18.20 -24.21 -17.84
CA ASN A 359 -18.09 -25.65 -17.60
C ASN A 359 -17.42 -26.35 -18.79
N ASN A 360 -17.93 -26.11 -20.01
CA ASN A 360 -17.36 -26.63 -21.24
C ASN A 360 -17.76 -25.79 -22.46
N VAL A 361 -17.01 -25.95 -23.55
CA VAL A 361 -17.22 -25.26 -24.83
C VAL A 361 -17.32 -26.31 -25.93
N THR A 362 -18.34 -26.24 -26.76
CA THR A 362 -18.49 -27.06 -27.98
C THR A 362 -18.48 -26.15 -29.20
N LEU A 363 -17.63 -26.42 -30.18
CA LEU A 363 -17.60 -25.72 -31.46
C LEU A 363 -18.21 -26.61 -32.54
N ASP A 364 -19.36 -26.21 -33.09
CA ASP A 364 -19.94 -26.80 -34.30
C ASP A 364 -19.51 -25.99 -35.53
N LEU A 365 -18.47 -26.48 -36.19
CA LEU A 365 -17.93 -25.91 -37.42
C LEU A 365 -18.45 -26.63 -38.67
N GLN A 366 -19.39 -27.57 -38.50
CA GLN A 366 -19.97 -28.37 -39.57
C GLN A 366 -21.32 -27.84 -40.04
N THR A 367 -22.21 -27.49 -39.11
CA THR A 367 -23.62 -27.17 -39.43
C THR A 367 -23.85 -25.67 -39.52
N ASN A 368 -23.62 -24.95 -38.42
CA ASN A 368 -24.07 -23.57 -38.24
C ASN A 368 -22.92 -22.57 -38.03
N GLN A 369 -21.68 -23.05 -37.81
CA GLN A 369 -20.55 -22.24 -37.35
C GLN A 369 -20.85 -21.55 -36.01
N GLU A 370 -21.22 -22.36 -35.03
CA GLU A 370 -21.70 -21.96 -33.71
C GLU A 370 -20.77 -22.46 -32.59
N MET A 371 -20.50 -21.59 -31.62
CA MET A 371 -19.85 -21.93 -30.36
C MET A 371 -20.92 -22.02 -29.27
N ILE A 372 -21.18 -23.24 -28.81
CA ILE A 372 -22.12 -23.57 -27.74
C ILE A 372 -21.31 -23.60 -26.43
N VAL A 373 -21.61 -22.66 -25.54
CA VAL A 373 -20.94 -22.51 -24.24
C VAL A 373 -21.91 -22.95 -23.15
N ASN A 374 -21.50 -23.94 -22.36
CA ASN A 374 -22.23 -24.37 -21.18
C ASN A 374 -21.53 -23.79 -19.95
N TYR A 375 -22.26 -23.01 -19.15
CA TYR A 375 -21.80 -22.43 -17.90
C TYR A 375 -22.45 -23.15 -16.72
N ASP A 376 -21.71 -23.36 -15.63
CA ASP A 376 -22.31 -23.80 -14.35
C ASP A 376 -23.33 -22.76 -13.87
N TYR A 377 -22.97 -21.49 -14.03
CA TYR A 377 -23.79 -20.32 -13.77
C TYR A 377 -23.32 -19.14 -14.64
N ALA A 378 -24.26 -18.29 -15.03
CA ALA A 378 -24.01 -17.01 -15.69
C ALA A 378 -25.26 -16.12 -15.52
N THR A 379 -25.13 -14.80 -15.72
CA THR A 379 -26.27 -13.90 -15.58
C THR A 379 -26.87 -13.59 -16.95
N PRO A 380 -28.11 -14.00 -17.29
CA PRO A 380 -28.62 -13.88 -18.67
C PRO A 380 -28.72 -12.46 -19.21
N LYS A 381 -28.86 -11.47 -18.32
CA LYS A 381 -28.89 -10.04 -18.65
C LYS A 381 -27.48 -9.45 -18.90
N TYR A 382 -26.45 -10.12 -18.40
CA TYR A 382 -25.04 -9.72 -18.49
C TYR A 382 -24.18 -10.93 -18.91
N PRO A 383 -24.43 -11.49 -20.12
CA PRO A 383 -23.66 -12.62 -20.64
C PRO A 383 -22.19 -12.20 -20.83
N PRO A 384 -21.21 -13.10 -20.60
CA PRO A 384 -19.81 -12.81 -20.89
C PRO A 384 -19.60 -12.54 -22.38
N ASN A 385 -18.75 -11.58 -22.70
CA ASN A 385 -18.14 -11.51 -24.03
C ASN A 385 -17.20 -12.71 -24.20
N VAL A 386 -17.01 -13.16 -25.44
CA VAL A 386 -16.09 -14.25 -25.74
C VAL A 386 -15.16 -13.84 -26.86
N ASN A 387 -13.86 -13.90 -26.61
CA ASN A 387 -12.83 -13.81 -27.65
C ASN A 387 -12.35 -15.22 -27.99
N VAL A 388 -12.16 -15.49 -29.28
CA VAL A 388 -11.42 -16.66 -29.77
C VAL A 388 -10.20 -16.13 -30.49
N GLY A 389 -9.02 -16.36 -29.92
CA GLY A 389 -7.81 -15.60 -30.27
C GLY A 389 -8.08 -14.07 -30.16
N ASN A 390 -7.89 -13.35 -31.26
CA ASN A 390 -8.10 -11.89 -31.33
C ASN A 390 -9.49 -11.46 -31.83
N SER A 391 -10.43 -12.39 -32.04
CA SER A 391 -11.75 -12.08 -32.60
C SER A 391 -12.83 -12.13 -31.51
N LEU A 392 -13.57 -11.04 -31.33
CA LEU A 392 -14.78 -11.00 -30.50
C LEU A 392 -15.93 -11.72 -31.20
N GLN A 393 -16.56 -12.67 -30.50
CA GLN A 393 -17.66 -13.48 -31.02
C GLN A 393 -19.01 -12.83 -30.69
N SER A 394 -19.97 -12.91 -31.62
CA SER A 394 -21.31 -12.34 -31.44
C SER A 394 -22.22 -13.31 -30.71
N LEU A 395 -22.84 -12.88 -29.60
CA LEU A 395 -23.87 -13.66 -28.91
C LEU A 395 -25.14 -13.75 -29.78
N GLN A 396 -25.55 -14.98 -30.10
CA GLN A 396 -26.73 -15.28 -30.89
C GLN A 396 -27.94 -15.60 -30.01
N SER A 397 -27.75 -16.38 -28.94
CA SER A 397 -28.81 -16.66 -27.96
C SER A 397 -28.27 -17.10 -26.60
N ILE A 398 -29.08 -16.95 -25.56
CA ILE A 398 -28.79 -17.47 -24.22
C ILE A 398 -30.07 -18.07 -23.59
N ASN A 399 -29.99 -19.31 -23.14
CA ASN A 399 -31.10 -20.03 -22.53
C ASN A 399 -31.26 -19.63 -21.05
N SER A 400 -31.94 -18.51 -20.82
CA SER A 400 -32.14 -17.91 -19.49
C SER A 400 -32.85 -18.80 -18.46
N LYS A 401 -33.47 -19.92 -18.87
CA LYS A 401 -34.30 -20.77 -18.00
C LYS A 401 -33.52 -21.55 -16.93
N TYR A 402 -32.21 -21.78 -17.14
CA TYR A 402 -31.40 -22.69 -16.31
C TYR A 402 -30.09 -22.08 -15.78
N CYS A 403 -29.91 -20.77 -15.87
CA CYS A 403 -28.59 -20.13 -15.68
C CYS A 403 -28.03 -20.08 -14.25
N PHE A 404 -28.69 -20.77 -13.31
CA PHE A 404 -28.22 -21.04 -11.95
C PHE A 404 -27.57 -22.43 -11.80
N THR A 405 -27.78 -23.34 -12.75
CA THR A 405 -27.39 -24.77 -12.67
C THR A 405 -27.06 -25.38 -14.04
N GLY A 406 -26.59 -24.58 -15.00
CA GLY A 406 -26.46 -24.99 -16.41
C GLY A 406 -27.02 -23.96 -17.40
N CYS A 407 -26.38 -22.80 -17.50
CA CYS A 407 -26.70 -21.83 -18.55
C CYS A 407 -26.11 -22.31 -19.88
N GLN A 408 -26.85 -22.21 -20.98
CA GLN A 408 -26.29 -22.43 -22.32
C GLN A 408 -26.39 -21.14 -23.13
N ALA A 409 -25.29 -20.74 -23.76
CA ALA A 409 -25.26 -19.65 -24.72
C ALA A 409 -24.68 -20.12 -26.05
N ILE A 410 -25.14 -19.52 -27.14
CA ILE A 410 -24.68 -19.80 -28.50
C ILE A 410 -24.08 -18.51 -29.07
N TYR A 411 -22.86 -18.59 -29.57
CA TYR A 411 -22.16 -17.49 -30.22
C TYR A 411 -21.84 -17.85 -31.67
N THR A 412 -21.92 -16.89 -32.58
CA THR A 412 -21.55 -17.09 -33.98
C THR A 412 -20.03 -17.02 -34.14
N ILE A 413 -19.47 -18.00 -34.84
CA ILE A 413 -18.04 -18.11 -35.18
C ILE A 413 -17.81 -17.52 -36.59
N PRO A 414 -16.78 -16.68 -36.83
CA PRO A 414 -16.50 -16.14 -38.16
C PRO A 414 -15.97 -17.20 -39.14
N SER A 415 -16.40 -17.09 -40.39
CA SER A 415 -15.87 -17.85 -41.53
C SER A 415 -14.90 -17.00 -42.35
N PRO A 416 -13.71 -17.49 -42.76
CA PRO A 416 -13.13 -18.78 -42.40
C PRO A 416 -12.56 -18.78 -40.97
N PHE A 417 -12.59 -19.94 -40.32
CA PHE A 417 -12.11 -20.13 -38.95
C PHE A 417 -10.74 -20.83 -38.93
N ASN A 418 -9.77 -20.28 -38.18
CA ASN A 418 -8.42 -20.84 -38.06
C ASN A 418 -8.23 -21.55 -36.71
N PHE A 419 -7.94 -22.86 -36.76
CA PHE A 419 -7.69 -23.69 -35.57
C PHE A 419 -6.37 -23.33 -34.85
N ASP A 420 -5.35 -22.85 -35.56
CA ASP A 420 -4.05 -22.57 -34.95
C ASP A 420 -4.09 -21.34 -34.02
N THR A 421 -5.07 -20.46 -34.24
CA THR A 421 -5.36 -19.29 -33.38
C THR A 421 -6.30 -19.58 -32.22
N MET A 422 -6.66 -20.86 -32.00
CA MET A 422 -7.77 -21.27 -31.13
C MET A 422 -7.36 -21.75 -29.74
N MET A 423 -6.06 -21.83 -29.45
CA MET A 423 -5.54 -22.32 -28.14
C MET A 423 -6.03 -21.47 -26.95
N ASP A 424 -6.43 -20.22 -27.19
CA ASP A 424 -6.99 -19.32 -26.20
C ASP A 424 -8.44 -18.93 -26.56
N ILE A 425 -9.41 -19.47 -25.81
CA ILE A 425 -10.77 -18.89 -25.72
C ILE A 425 -10.84 -18.11 -24.41
N ASN A 426 -11.15 -16.81 -24.46
CA ASN A 426 -11.24 -15.95 -23.29
C ASN A 426 -12.65 -15.41 -23.11
N PHE A 427 -13.24 -15.72 -21.95
CA PHE A 427 -14.55 -15.26 -21.52
C PHE A 427 -14.37 -14.07 -20.59
N PHE A 428 -15.08 -12.96 -20.80
CA PHE A 428 -14.89 -11.77 -19.98
C PHE A 428 -16.12 -10.86 -19.88
N THR A 429 -16.27 -10.24 -18.71
CA THR A 429 -17.11 -9.05 -18.49
C THR A 429 -16.20 -7.83 -18.29
N SER A 430 -16.74 -6.69 -17.87
CA SER A 430 -15.93 -5.56 -17.43
C SER A 430 -15.25 -5.76 -16.07
N LEU A 431 -15.56 -6.84 -15.34
CA LEU A 431 -15.14 -7.08 -13.95
C LEU A 431 -14.53 -8.48 -13.69
N GLN A 432 -14.71 -9.44 -14.60
CA GLN A 432 -14.22 -10.82 -14.48
C GLN A 432 -13.68 -11.30 -15.83
N SER A 433 -12.63 -12.11 -15.84
CA SER A 433 -12.21 -12.91 -17.00
C SER A 433 -11.91 -14.36 -16.63
N GLN A 434 -12.04 -15.27 -17.60
CA GLN A 434 -11.71 -16.69 -17.50
C GLN A 434 -11.18 -17.15 -18.86
N SER A 435 -9.89 -17.49 -18.93
CA SER A 435 -9.30 -18.16 -20.09
C SER A 435 -9.57 -19.67 -20.02
N PHE A 436 -9.77 -20.28 -21.18
CA PHE A 436 -10.11 -21.70 -21.34
C PHE A 436 -9.15 -22.32 -22.36
N VAL A 437 -8.37 -23.31 -21.91
CA VAL A 437 -7.28 -23.94 -22.68
C VAL A 437 -7.57 -25.43 -22.89
N ASP A 438 -7.67 -25.85 -24.16
CA ASP A 438 -7.77 -27.19 -24.77
C ASP A 438 -8.52 -28.34 -24.07
N SER A 439 -8.25 -28.67 -22.80
CA SER A 439 -8.68 -29.94 -22.17
C SER A 439 -10.19 -30.14 -22.02
N SER A 440 -10.98 -29.07 -22.22
CA SER A 440 -12.44 -29.03 -22.06
C SER A 440 -13.17 -28.48 -23.28
N ILE A 441 -12.52 -28.44 -24.45
CA ILE A 441 -13.13 -27.98 -25.72
C ILE A 441 -13.49 -29.19 -26.60
N ILE A 442 -14.76 -29.29 -26.97
CA ILE A 442 -15.28 -30.30 -27.90
C ILE A 442 -15.38 -29.67 -29.29
N ILE A 443 -14.76 -30.27 -30.31
CA ILE A 443 -14.79 -29.75 -31.68
C ILE A 443 -15.52 -30.73 -32.61
N ILE A 444 -16.60 -30.27 -33.22
CA ILE A 444 -17.35 -30.99 -34.25
C ILE A 444 -16.93 -30.43 -35.62
N LYS A 445 -16.30 -31.28 -36.44
CA LYS A 445 -15.86 -30.94 -37.80
C LYS A 445 -16.59 -31.78 -38.84
N GLY A 446 -16.94 -31.17 -39.97
CA GLY A 446 -17.37 -31.89 -41.16
C GLY A 446 -16.28 -32.81 -41.70
N LYS A 447 -16.70 -33.84 -42.45
CA LYS A 447 -15.80 -34.73 -43.20
C LYS A 447 -15.27 -34.07 -44.47
#